data_AF-A0A2D7H2H9-F1
#
_entry.id   AF-A0A2D7H2H9-F1
#
_cell.length_a   1.000
_cell.length_b   1.000
_cell.length_c   1.000
_cell.angle_alpha   90.00
_cell.angle_beta   90.00
_cell.angle_gamma   90.00
#
_symmetry.space_group_name_H-M   'P 1'
#
loop_
_entity.id
_entity.type
_entity.pdbx_description
1 polymer ?
#
loop_
_entity_poly.entity_id
_entity_poly.type
_entity_poly.pdbx_seq_one_letter_code
_entity_poly.pdbx_strand_id
1 'polypeptide(L)'
;MTDKPKEQEETKDLNAAEKESEGVPHFITPLRPIVHQVGEHVLAALQQDETVAVLTTITGSNQGKQVISIPLTAEHVQQVRGLIEEIHESDEPEHVPCVGFHCLLDEEDSNERAKA
;
A
#
# COMPACT_ATOMS: atom_id res chain seq x y z
N MET A 1 -13.78 23.11 -56.18
CA MET A 1 -13.07 23.95 -55.20
C MET A 1 -13.61 23.60 -53.84
N THR A 2 -12.71 23.09 -52.97
CA THR A 2 -12.66 23.27 -51.51
C THR A 2 -13.88 22.89 -50.68
N ASP A 3 -13.80 22.22 -49.54
CA ASP A 3 -12.77 21.50 -48.81
C ASP A 3 -13.50 20.86 -47.62
N LYS A 4 -12.95 19.78 -47.05
CA LYS A 4 -13.40 19.15 -45.78
C LYS A 4 -13.13 20.09 -44.58
N PRO A 5 -13.50 19.83 -43.29
CA PRO A 5 -13.51 18.54 -42.56
C PRO A 5 -14.78 18.28 -41.70
N LYS A 6 -15.20 17.05 -41.35
CA LYS A 6 -14.59 15.90 -40.63
C LYS A 6 -14.67 16.07 -39.09
N GLU A 7 -15.55 15.31 -38.45
CA GLU A 7 -15.29 14.78 -37.10
C GLU A 7 -15.73 13.32 -37.05
N GLN A 8 -14.79 12.47 -36.65
CA GLN A 8 -14.87 11.03 -36.54
C GLN A 8 -14.96 10.72 -35.05
N GLU A 9 -15.92 9.90 -34.63
CA GLU A 9 -15.74 9.04 -33.46
C GLU A 9 -15.83 7.59 -33.94
N GLU A 10 -14.66 6.98 -34.12
CA GLU A 10 -14.49 5.54 -34.33
C GLU A 10 -14.67 4.83 -32.98
N THR A 11 -15.85 4.24 -32.76
CA THR A 11 -15.96 3.07 -31.88
C THR A 11 -15.31 1.89 -32.59
N LYS A 12 -14.03 1.64 -32.29
CA LYS A 12 -13.33 0.43 -32.74
C LYS A 12 -13.75 -0.75 -31.86
N ASP A 13 -14.87 -1.36 -32.24
CA ASP A 13 -15.20 -2.73 -31.90
C ASP A 13 -14.16 -3.65 -32.54
N LEU A 14 -13.15 -4.04 -31.75
CA LEU A 14 -12.22 -5.10 -32.12
C LEU A 14 -12.77 -6.44 -31.62
N ASN A 15 -13.86 -6.89 -32.23
CA ASN A 15 -14.32 -8.28 -32.18
C ASN A 15 -14.61 -8.75 -33.60
N ALA A 16 -13.53 -9.02 -34.34
CA ALA A 16 -13.62 -9.68 -35.63
C ALA A 16 -12.38 -10.56 -35.84
N ALA A 17 -12.44 -11.78 -35.31
CA ALA A 17 -11.80 -12.96 -35.92
C ALA A 17 -12.32 -14.21 -35.19
N GLU A 18 -13.45 -14.72 -35.65
CA GLU A 18 -13.79 -16.12 -35.49
C GLU A 18 -12.71 -16.97 -36.20
N LYS A 19 -12.03 -17.81 -35.43
CA LYS A 19 -11.53 -19.10 -35.89
C LYS A 19 -11.89 -20.11 -34.83
N GLU A 20 -12.84 -20.99 -35.14
CA GLU A 20 -13.00 -22.26 -34.44
C GLU A 20 -11.69 -23.04 -34.61
N SER A 21 -10.79 -22.89 -33.64
CA SER A 21 -9.77 -23.89 -33.38
C SER A 21 -10.39 -24.90 -32.43
N GLU A 22 -10.33 -26.19 -32.79
CA GLU A 22 -10.31 -27.28 -31.80
C GLU A 22 -9.04 -27.08 -30.94
N GLY A 23 -9.12 -26.12 -30.02
CA GLY A 23 -8.01 -25.61 -29.25
C GLY A 23 -8.16 -26.02 -27.80
N VAL A 24 -7.02 -26.33 -27.18
CA VAL A 24 -6.91 -26.56 -25.73
C VAL A 24 -7.64 -25.42 -24.99
N PRO A 25 -8.53 -25.73 -24.04
CA PRO A 25 -9.28 -24.69 -23.32
C PRO A 25 -8.33 -23.71 -22.64
N HIS A 26 -8.46 -22.42 -22.98
CA HIS A 26 -7.68 -21.35 -22.38
C HIS A 26 -8.40 -20.81 -21.15
N PHE A 27 -7.77 -20.90 -19.98
CA PHE A 27 -8.26 -20.30 -18.75
C PHE A 27 -7.58 -18.95 -18.54
N ILE A 28 -8.28 -17.87 -18.91
CA ILE A 28 -7.80 -16.50 -18.70
C ILE A 28 -8.38 -16.00 -17.38
N THR A 29 -7.51 -15.70 -16.41
CA THR A 29 -7.90 -15.02 -15.16
C THR A 29 -7.29 -13.63 -15.13
N PRO A 30 -8.09 -12.55 -15.08
CA PRO A 30 -7.55 -11.20 -15.00
C PRO A 30 -6.91 -10.97 -13.62
N LEU A 31 -5.65 -10.52 -13.61
CA LEU A 31 -4.99 -10.05 -12.39
C LEU A 31 -5.52 -8.66 -12.05
N ARG A 32 -6.15 -8.53 -10.89
CA ARG A 32 -6.69 -7.24 -10.43
C ARG A 32 -5.56 -6.37 -9.86
N PRO A 33 -5.49 -5.07 -10.18
CA PRO A 33 -4.53 -4.15 -9.56
C PRO A 33 -4.68 -4.12 -8.03
N ILE A 34 -3.57 -3.93 -7.31
CA ILE A 34 -3.56 -3.86 -5.83
C ILE A 34 -4.58 -2.83 -5.32
N VAL A 35 -4.64 -1.65 -5.96
CA VAL A 35 -5.57 -0.58 -5.58
C VAL A 35 -7.03 -1.04 -5.63
N HIS A 36 -7.39 -1.83 -6.66
CA HIS A 36 -8.75 -2.35 -6.79
C HIS A 36 -9.07 -3.38 -5.71
N GLN A 37 -8.10 -4.25 -5.38
CA GLN A 37 -8.27 -5.24 -4.31
C GLN A 37 -8.44 -4.57 -2.94
N VAL A 38 -7.62 -3.56 -2.64
CA VAL A 38 -7.74 -2.76 -1.41
C VAL A 38 -9.11 -2.08 -1.35
N GLY A 39 -9.55 -1.45 -2.45
CA GLY A 39 -10.85 -0.78 -2.51
C GLY A 39 -12.01 -1.73 -2.23
N GLU A 40 -12.05 -2.89 -2.89
CA GLU A 40 -13.07 -3.91 -2.66
C GLU A 40 -13.06 -4.42 -1.21
N HIS A 41 -11.88 -4.71 -0.66
CA HIS A 41 -11.75 -5.18 0.72
C HIS A 41 -12.27 -4.15 1.72
N VAL A 42 -11.91 -2.88 1.55
CA VAL A 42 -12.35 -1.80 2.44
C VAL A 42 -13.86 -1.65 2.38
N LEU A 43 -14.44 -1.61 1.19
CA LEU A 43 -15.90 -1.50 1.04
C LEU A 43 -16.62 -2.70 1.65
N ALA A 44 -16.13 -3.93 1.43
CA ALA A 44 -16.70 -5.13 2.01
C ALA A 44 -16.57 -5.16 3.55
N ALA A 45 -15.45 -4.68 4.10
CA ALA A 45 -15.22 -4.61 5.53
C ALA A 45 -16.14 -3.58 6.21
N LEU A 46 -16.36 -2.41 5.58
CA LEU A 46 -17.24 -1.35 6.09
C LEU A 46 -18.72 -1.69 6.01
N GLN A 47 -19.11 -2.71 5.25
CA GLN A 47 -20.50 -3.21 5.24
C GLN A 47 -20.85 -4.03 6.48
N GLN A 48 -19.87 -4.36 7.33
CA GLN A 48 -20.12 -5.07 8.59
C GLN A 48 -20.48 -4.06 9.69
N ASP A 49 -21.55 -4.34 10.43
CA ASP A 49 -22.23 -3.36 11.31
C ASP A 49 -21.34 -2.71 12.38
N GLU A 50 -20.33 -3.43 12.89
CA GLU A 50 -19.46 -2.97 13.98
C GLU A 50 -18.12 -2.42 13.50
N THR A 51 -17.86 -2.43 12.18
CA THR A 51 -16.60 -1.97 11.61
C THR A 51 -16.54 -0.45 11.60
N VAL A 52 -15.51 0.11 12.23
CA VAL A 52 -15.23 1.56 12.23
C VAL A 52 -13.94 1.91 11.48
N ALA A 53 -13.06 0.94 11.25
CA ALA A 53 -11.80 1.12 10.53
C ALA A 53 -11.37 -0.19 9.85
N VAL A 54 -10.45 -0.12 8.89
CA VAL A 54 -9.90 -1.29 8.19
C VAL A 54 -8.38 -1.21 8.18
N LEU A 55 -7.72 -2.18 8.81
CA LEU A 55 -6.26 -2.34 8.74
C LEU A 55 -5.89 -3.10 7.48
N THR A 56 -5.15 -2.47 6.57
CA THR A 56 -4.69 -3.11 5.34
C THR A 56 -3.18 -3.27 5.36
N THR A 57 -2.70 -4.47 5.08
CA THR A 57 -1.29 -4.79 4.94
C THR A 57 -1.02 -5.57 3.67
N ILE A 58 0.17 -5.40 3.11
CA ILE A 58 0.65 -6.15 1.95
C ILE A 58 1.75 -7.07 2.43
N THR A 59 1.53 -8.37 2.32
CA THR A 59 2.51 -9.39 2.70
C THR A 59 3.17 -9.98 1.45
N GLY A 60 4.42 -10.42 1.58
CA GLY A 60 5.11 -11.18 0.55
C GLY A 60 5.20 -12.65 0.95
N SER A 61 4.88 -13.55 0.01
CA SER A 61 5.11 -14.99 0.16
C SER A 61 5.82 -15.55 -1.07
N ASN A 62 6.20 -16.82 -0.99
CA ASN A 62 6.75 -17.59 -2.11
C ASN A 62 5.79 -17.63 -3.32
N GLN A 63 4.51 -17.35 -3.10
CA GLN A 63 3.46 -17.31 -4.13
C GLN A 63 3.14 -15.89 -4.65
N GLY A 64 3.84 -14.86 -4.15
CA GLY A 64 3.67 -13.47 -4.59
C GLY A 64 3.20 -12.53 -3.48
N LYS A 65 2.84 -11.31 -3.89
CA LYS A 65 2.29 -10.28 -3.00
C LYS A 65 0.82 -10.56 -2.72
N GLN A 66 0.43 -10.50 -1.46
CA GLN A 66 -0.96 -10.67 -1.02
C GLN A 66 -1.43 -9.43 -0.26
N VAL A 67 -2.63 -8.97 -0.55
CA VAL A 67 -3.30 -7.90 0.19
C VAL A 67 -4.18 -8.54 1.26
N ILE A 68 -3.99 -8.13 2.52
CA ILE A 68 -4.78 -8.57 3.66
C ILE A 68 -5.43 -7.32 4.26
N SER A 69 -6.75 -7.34 4.40
CA SER A 69 -7.52 -6.25 4.99
C SER A 69 -8.38 -6.80 6.12
N ILE A 70 -8.28 -6.19 7.29
CA ILE A 70 -8.89 -6.66 8.53
C ILE A 70 -9.85 -5.58 9.03
N PRO A 71 -11.17 -5.86 9.14
CA PRO A 71 -12.11 -4.94 9.77
C PRO A 71 -11.80 -4.81 11.26
N LEU A 72 -11.86 -3.57 11.76
CA LEU A 72 -11.64 -3.25 13.16
C LEU A 72 -12.91 -2.63 13.75
N THR A 73 -13.27 -3.09 14.94
CA THR A 73 -14.30 -2.48 15.79
C THR A 73 -13.71 -1.30 16.56
N ALA A 74 -14.56 -0.52 17.22
CA ALA A 74 -14.11 0.58 18.07
C ALA A 74 -13.15 0.12 19.17
N GLU A 75 -13.39 -1.06 19.75
CA GLU A 75 -12.50 -1.66 20.75
C GLU A 75 -11.12 -2.01 20.15
N HIS A 76 -11.09 -2.67 18.99
CA HIS A 76 -9.83 -3.00 18.31
C HIS A 76 -9.02 -1.75 17.97
N VAL A 77 -9.67 -0.66 17.56
CA VAL A 77 -8.98 0.61 17.28
C VAL A 77 -8.34 1.19 18.53
N GLN A 78 -9.01 1.11 19.69
CA GLN A 78 -8.43 1.57 20.96
C GLN A 78 -7.21 0.74 21.35
N GLN A 79 -7.28 -0.58 21.21
CA GLN A 79 -6.16 -1.48 21.48
C GLN A 79 -4.96 -1.19 20.58
N VAL A 80 -5.19 -1.00 19.28
CA VAL A 80 -4.13 -0.66 18.32
C VAL A 80 -3.49 0.69 18.67
N ARG A 81 -4.28 1.70 19.03
CA ARG A 81 -3.75 3.00 19.46
C ARG A 81 -2.87 2.88 20.71
N GLY A 82 -3.34 2.17 21.73
CA GLY A 82 -2.58 1.94 22.95
C GLY A 82 -1.23 1.28 22.67
N LEU A 83 -1.21 0.27 21.79
CA LEU A 83 0.04 -0.38 21.39
C LEU A 83 1.00 0.56 20.66
N ILE A 84 0.49 1.40 19.74
CA ILE A 84 1.32 2.38 19.02
C ILE A 84 1.89 3.42 19.99
N GLU A 85 1.11 3.87 20.96
CA GLU A 85 1.55 4.80 21.99
C GLU A 85 2.63 4.19 22.90
N GLU A 86 2.45 2.95 23.36
CA GLU A 86 3.44 2.22 24.16
C GLU A 86 4.78 2.05 23.41
N ILE A 87 4.71 1.72 22.11
CA ILE A 87 5.91 1.62 21.26
C ILE A 87 6.61 2.98 21.17
N HIS A 88 5.87 4.06 20.87
CA HIS A 88 6.46 5.40 20.77
C HIS A 88 7.07 5.89 22.08
N GLU A 89 6.48 5.57 23.23
CA GLU A 89 7.05 5.91 24.55
C GLU A 89 8.32 5.11 24.86
N SER A 90 8.44 3.89 24.31
CA SER A 90 9.63 3.04 24.46
C SER A 90 10.74 3.32 23.44
N ASP A 91 10.48 4.11 22.40
CA ASP A 91 11.39 4.36 21.27
C ASP A 91 12.26 5.61 21.46
N GLU A 92 12.47 6.07 22.70
CA GLU A 92 13.60 6.97 22.97
C GLU A 92 14.88 6.21 22.56
N PRO A 93 15.59 6.66 21.50
CA PRO A 93 16.76 5.94 21.05
C PRO A 93 17.76 5.94 22.21
N GLU A 94 18.24 4.77 22.61
CA GLU A 94 19.44 4.69 23.46
C GLU A 94 20.52 5.51 22.74
N HIS A 95 20.87 6.66 23.32
CA HIS A 95 21.90 7.50 22.76
C HIS A 95 23.21 6.74 22.87
N VAL A 96 23.67 6.17 21.76
CA VAL A 96 24.97 5.50 21.69
C VAL A 96 25.99 6.55 21.26
N PRO A 97 26.73 7.19 22.18
CA PRO A 97 27.58 8.34 21.87
C PRO A 97 28.70 8.00 20.89
N CYS A 98 29.14 6.73 20.84
CA CYS A 98 30.17 6.27 19.92
C CYS A 98 29.93 4.82 19.49
N VAL A 99 30.05 4.55 18.19
CA VAL A 99 30.14 3.19 17.62
C VAL A 99 31.47 3.06 16.88
N GLY A 100 32.38 2.28 17.43
CA GLY A 100 33.74 2.14 16.91
C GLY A 100 34.52 3.46 17.03
N PHE A 101 34.90 4.05 15.88
CA PHE A 101 35.60 5.34 15.82
C PHE A 101 34.69 6.52 15.44
N HIS A 102 33.39 6.29 15.31
CA HIS A 102 32.42 7.32 14.94
C HIS A 102 31.61 7.71 16.17
N CYS A 103 31.77 8.95 16.61
CA CYS A 103 30.98 9.53 17.69
C CYS A 103 30.07 10.62 17.12
N LEU A 104 28.82 10.64 17.56
CA LEU A 104 27.93 11.78 17.35
C LEU A 104 28.32 12.82 18.40
N LEU A 105 28.76 14.00 17.96
CA LEU A 105 29.04 15.13 18.84
C LEU A 105 27.87 16.09 18.73
N ASP A 106 27.15 16.29 19.82
CA ASP A 106 26.09 17.27 19.87
C ASP A 106 26.69 18.69 19.88
N GLU A 107 25.93 19.68 19.42
CA GLU A 107 26.43 21.05 19.24
C GLU A 107 26.91 21.68 20.55
N GLU A 108 26.38 21.22 21.70
CA GLU A 108 26.81 21.63 23.04
C GLU A 108 28.25 21.20 23.36
N ASP A 109 28.60 19.94 23.06
CA ASP A 109 29.97 19.40 23.24
C ASP A 109 30.98 20.04 22.27
N SER A 110 30.53 20.43 21.08
CA SER A 110 31.37 21.09 20.08
C SER A 110 31.78 22.52 20.50
N ASN A 111 30.91 23.22 21.23
CA ASN A 111 31.12 24.59 21.69
C ASN A 111 32.02 24.67 22.92
N GLU A 112 32.03 23.64 23.78
CA GLU A 112 32.94 23.57 24.92
C GLU A 112 34.40 23.32 24.49
N ARG A 113 34.64 22.49 23.47
CA ARG A 113 36.00 22.27 22.93
C ARG A 113 36.52 23.41 22.06
N ALA A 114 35.65 24.21 21.46
CA ALA A 114 36.05 25.38 20.67
C ALA A 114 36.48 26.59 21.52
N LYS A 115 36.30 26.53 22.85
CA LYS A 115 36.67 27.60 23.80
C LYS A 115 37.90 27.27 24.66
N ALA A 116 38.52 26.11 24.48
CA ALA A 116 39.77 25.70 25.12
C ALA A 116 40.95 25.86 24.16
#